data_AF-A0A066V211-F1
#
_entry.id   AF-A0A066V211-F1
#
_cell.length_a   1.000
_cell.length_b   1.000
_cell.length_c   1.000
_cell.angle_alpha   90.00
_cell.angle_beta   90.00
_cell.angle_gamma   90.00
#
_symmetry.space_group_name_H-M   'P 1'
#
loop_
_entity.id
_entity.type
_entity.pdbx_description
1 polymer ?
#
loop_
_entity_poly.entity_id
_entity_poly.type
_entity_poly.pdbx_seq_one_letter_code
_entity_poly.pdbx_strand_id
1 'polypeptide(L)'
;GAWALDIAKNSDDGVEVLGIDISSNLFPENTTKTTFLKVSGTVLDLPRDLDGEVSLVNQRLLIYALRVQDWKEALASIHRVLVPGAGFVQLTEVMTPVSNSGSAQKRFFKLLSA
;
A
#
# COMPACT_ATOMS: atom_id res chain seq x y z
N GLY A 1 -5.77 -2.71 8.46
CA GLY A 1 -7.04 -1.97 8.34
C GLY A 1 -7.17 -0.72 9.22
N ALA A 2 -6.48 -0.59 10.35
CA ALA A 2 -6.73 0.50 11.33
C ALA A 2 -6.71 1.92 10.73
N TRP A 3 -5.72 2.24 9.89
CA TRP A 3 -5.64 3.54 9.22
C TRP A 3 -6.87 3.81 8.33
N ALA A 4 -7.32 2.83 7.56
CA ALA A 4 -8.48 2.96 6.68
C ALA A 4 -9.77 3.24 7.48
N LEU A 5 -9.96 2.54 8.60
CA LEU A 5 -11.11 2.76 9.49
C LEU A 5 -11.08 4.15 10.14
N ASP A 6 -9.91 4.60 10.57
CA ASP A 6 -9.78 5.92 11.20
C ASP A 6 -10.04 7.04 10.19
N ILE A 7 -9.52 6.94 8.97
CA ILE A 7 -9.84 7.89 7.90
C ILE A 7 -11.33 7.91 7.59
N ALA A 8 -11.95 6.75 7.37
CA ALA A 8 -13.37 6.66 7.05
C ALA A 8 -14.27 7.25 8.16
N LYS A 9 -13.85 7.16 9.43
CA LYS A 9 -14.57 7.72 10.57
C LYS A 9 -14.48 9.25 10.62
N ASN A 10 -13.36 9.82 10.22
CA ASN A 10 -13.07 11.25 10.35
C ASN A 10 -13.22 12.03 9.03
N SER A 11 -13.57 11.36 7.94
CA SER A 11 -13.80 11.97 6.64
C SER A 11 -15.26 12.42 6.47
N ASP A 12 -15.45 13.43 5.62
CA ASP A 12 -16.77 13.91 5.21
C ASP A 12 -17.60 12.80 4.55
N ASP A 13 -18.89 13.08 4.36
CA ASP A 13 -19.76 12.21 3.60
C ASP A 13 -19.39 12.20 2.11
N GLY A 14 -19.51 11.02 1.48
CA GLY A 14 -19.06 10.79 0.10
C GLY A 14 -17.62 10.30 -0.04
N VAL A 15 -16.85 10.22 1.05
CA VAL A 15 -15.53 9.56 1.02
C VAL A 15 -15.68 8.05 1.18
N GLU A 16 -15.14 7.32 0.22
CA GLU A 16 -15.04 5.86 0.23
C GLU A 16 -13.59 5.41 0.42
N VAL A 17 -13.37 4.42 1.27
CA VAL A 17 -12.04 3.90 1.58
C VAL A 17 -11.94 2.44 1.17
N LEU A 18 -11.02 2.15 0.26
CA LEU A 18 -10.69 0.80 -0.15
C LEU A 18 -9.40 0.33 0.52
N GLY A 19 -9.50 -0.70 1.36
CA GLY A 19 -8.35 -1.39 1.95
C GLY A 19 -7.99 -2.63 1.14
N ILE A 20 -6.72 -2.75 0.76
CA ILE A 20 -6.22 -3.87 -0.05
C ILE A 20 -5.06 -4.56 0.68
N ASP A 21 -5.05 -5.90 0.67
CA ASP A 21 -3.93 -6.72 1.12
C ASP A 21 -3.90 -8.05 0.36
N ILE A 22 -2.76 -8.74 0.39
CA ILE A 22 -2.66 -10.12 -0.12
C ILE A 22 -3.29 -11.15 0.82
N SER A 23 -3.57 -10.77 2.07
CA SER A 23 -4.14 -11.63 3.09
C SER A 23 -5.37 -11.01 3.75
N SER A 24 -6.47 -11.76 3.79
CA SER A 24 -7.70 -11.35 4.48
C SER A 24 -7.66 -11.60 5.99
N ASN A 25 -6.61 -12.21 6.53
CA ASN A 25 -6.55 -12.65 7.93
C ASN A 25 -6.67 -11.49 8.94
N LEU A 26 -6.29 -10.28 8.53
CA LEU A 26 -6.32 -9.07 9.36
C LEU A 26 -7.34 -8.04 8.87
N PHE A 27 -8.29 -8.46 8.02
CA PHE A 27 -9.35 -7.59 7.57
C PHE A 27 -10.31 -7.30 8.71
N PRO A 28 -10.58 -6.02 9.00
CA PRO A 28 -11.76 -5.65 9.76
C PRO A 28 -13.03 -5.99 8.98
N GLU A 29 -14.17 -5.85 9.65
CA GLU A 29 -15.48 -5.88 8.98
C GLU A 29 -15.63 -4.68 8.04
N ASN A 30 -16.31 -4.89 6.92
CA ASN A 30 -16.68 -3.82 6.01
C ASN A 30 -17.70 -2.90 6.66
N THR A 31 -17.67 -1.62 6.28
CA THR A 31 -18.62 -0.60 6.74
C THR A 31 -19.27 0.08 5.53
N THR A 32 -20.17 1.03 5.77
CA THR A 32 -20.76 1.84 4.69
C THR A 32 -19.73 2.73 3.97
N LYS A 33 -18.60 3.05 4.61
CA LYS A 33 -17.53 3.90 4.05
C LYS A 33 -16.24 3.13 3.76
N THR A 34 -16.12 1.85 4.15
CA THR A 34 -14.88 1.09 4.01
C THR A 34 -15.12 -0.32 3.51
N THR A 35 -14.40 -0.69 2.45
CA THR A 35 -14.39 -2.05 1.91
C THR A 35 -12.97 -2.61 1.97
N PHE A 36 -12.81 -3.85 2.43
CA PHE A 36 -11.54 -4.57 2.41
C PHE A 36 -11.56 -5.69 1.37
N LEU A 37 -10.60 -5.68 0.45
CA LEU A 37 -10.48 -6.64 -0.64
C LEU A 37 -9.11 -7.33 -0.61
N LYS A 38 -9.14 -8.65 -0.75
CA LYS A 38 -7.93 -9.45 -0.93
C LYS A 38 -7.56 -9.40 -2.41
N VAL A 39 -6.34 -8.96 -2.72
CA VAL A 39 -5.82 -8.96 -4.10
C VAL A 39 -4.62 -9.88 -4.21
N SER A 40 -4.55 -10.65 -5.30
CA SER A 40 -3.44 -11.60 -5.52
C SER A 40 -2.15 -10.89 -5.91
N GLY A 41 -2.24 -9.76 -6.61
CA GLY A 41 -1.12 -9.05 -7.22
C GLY A 41 -0.38 -8.05 -6.33
N THR A 42 -0.70 -8.00 -5.02
CA THR A 42 -0.22 -6.96 -4.08
C THR A 42 -0.39 -5.54 -4.67
N VAL A 43 0.43 -4.58 -4.24
CA VAL A 43 0.49 -3.22 -4.81
C VAL A 43 1.09 -3.19 -6.23
N LEU A 44 1.67 -4.30 -6.70
CA LEU A 44 2.29 -4.39 -8.02
C LEU A 44 1.22 -4.40 -9.12
N ASP A 45 0.08 -5.01 -8.85
CA ASP A 45 -1.04 -5.13 -9.79
C ASP A 45 -2.36 -4.76 -9.11
N LEU A 46 -2.55 -3.45 -8.90
CA LEU A 46 -3.81 -2.90 -8.40
C LEU A 46 -4.93 -3.11 -9.43
N PRO A 47 -6.19 -3.31 -9.00
CA PRO A 47 -7.32 -3.52 -9.92
C PRO A 47 -7.42 -2.45 -11.03
N ARG A 48 -7.76 -2.87 -12.26
CA ARG A 48 -7.80 -2.00 -13.46
C ARG A 48 -8.99 -1.05 -13.47
N ASP A 49 -10.06 -1.40 -12.77
CA ASP A 49 -11.24 -0.55 -12.56
C ASP A 49 -10.96 0.69 -11.70
N LEU A 50 -9.78 0.74 -11.06
CA LEU A 50 -9.33 1.92 -10.30
C LEU A 50 -8.50 2.90 -11.15
N ASP A 51 -8.25 2.62 -12.43
CA ASP A 51 -7.43 3.47 -13.32
C ASP A 51 -7.95 4.91 -13.37
N GLY A 52 -7.20 5.86 -12.83
CA GLY A 52 -7.57 7.28 -12.83
C GLY A 52 -8.69 7.67 -11.88
N GLU A 53 -9.10 6.82 -10.94
CA GLU A 53 -10.26 7.03 -10.06
C GLU A 53 -9.87 7.37 -8.60
N VAL A 54 -8.63 7.09 -8.19
CA VAL A 54 -8.20 7.19 -6.79
C VAL A 54 -7.64 8.58 -6.49
N SER A 55 -8.27 9.29 -5.54
CA SER A 55 -7.79 10.61 -5.11
C SER A 55 -6.57 10.55 -4.20
N LEU A 56 -6.45 9.51 -3.37
CA LEU A 56 -5.33 9.31 -2.45
C LEU A 56 -4.98 7.83 -2.32
N VAL A 57 -3.71 7.49 -2.57
CA VAL A 57 -3.14 6.20 -2.17
C VAL A 57 -2.26 6.40 -0.94
N ASN A 58 -2.58 5.70 0.14
CA ASN A 58 -1.70 5.58 1.31
C ASN A 58 -1.12 4.17 1.37
N GLN A 59 0.21 4.08 1.27
CA GLN A 59 0.97 2.85 1.40
C GLN A 59 1.95 2.99 2.56
N ARG A 60 2.04 1.97 3.42
CA ARG A 60 2.93 1.99 4.57
C ARG A 60 3.67 0.66 4.77
N LEU A 61 4.97 0.73 5.05
CA LEU A 61 5.84 -0.38 5.45
C LEU A 61 5.97 -1.54 4.44
N LEU A 62 5.96 -1.24 3.13
CA LEU A 62 6.23 -2.26 2.10
C LEU A 62 7.73 -2.42 1.81
N ILE A 63 8.61 -1.61 2.39
CA ILE A 63 10.07 -1.83 2.32
C ILE A 63 10.48 -3.19 2.86
N TYR A 64 9.64 -3.81 3.68
CA TYR A 64 9.89 -5.14 4.20
C TYR A 64 9.30 -6.29 3.36
N ALA A 65 8.52 -5.97 2.32
CA ALA A 65 7.77 -6.93 1.52
C ALA A 65 8.19 -6.93 0.05
N LEU A 66 8.57 -5.78 -0.50
CA LEU A 66 8.93 -5.62 -1.91
C LEU A 66 10.45 -5.69 -2.12
N ARG A 67 10.88 -6.34 -3.21
CA ARG A 67 12.28 -6.27 -3.65
C ARG A 67 12.56 -4.93 -4.30
N VAL A 68 13.84 -4.58 -4.41
CA VAL A 68 14.29 -3.30 -4.99
C VAL A 68 13.72 -3.08 -6.40
N GLN A 69 13.70 -4.13 -7.23
CA GLN A 69 13.17 -4.08 -8.59
C GLN A 69 11.64 -3.95 -8.64
N ASP A 70 10.92 -4.47 -7.64
CA ASP A 70 9.46 -4.47 -7.60
C ASP A 70 8.91 -3.06 -7.33
N TRP A 71 9.70 -2.18 -6.71
CA TRP A 71 9.31 -0.79 -6.43
C TRP A 71 8.95 0.01 -7.67
N LYS A 72 9.64 -0.22 -8.80
CA LYS A 72 9.30 0.47 -10.05
C LYS A 72 7.88 0.12 -10.49
N GLU A 73 7.52 -1.15 -10.42
CA GLU A 73 6.20 -1.63 -10.79
C GLU A 73 5.13 -1.18 -9.78
N ALA A 74 5.43 -1.24 -8.48
CA ALA A 74 4.55 -0.75 -7.42
C ALA A 74 4.20 0.73 -7.63
N LEU A 75 5.21 1.57 -7.88
CA LEU A 75 5.00 3.00 -8.12
C LEU A 75 4.23 3.27 -9.42
N ALA A 76 4.48 2.48 -10.47
CA ALA A 76 3.71 2.59 -11.72
C ALA A 76 2.24 2.20 -11.52
N SER A 77 1.98 1.12 -10.77
CA SER A 77 0.64 0.66 -10.44
C SER A 77 -0.11 1.68 -9.57
N ILE A 78 0.55 2.25 -8.56
CA ILE A 78 -0.01 3.34 -7.74
C ILE A 78 -0.31 4.56 -8.61
N HIS A 79 0.65 5.00 -9.43
CA HIS A 79 0.47 6.17 -10.28
C HIS A 79 -0.69 6.00 -11.26
N ARG A 80 -0.86 4.80 -11.84
CA ARG A 80 -1.95 4.49 -12.77
C ARG A 80 -3.33 4.68 -12.14
N VAL A 81 -3.53 4.27 -10.89
CA VAL A 81 -4.84 4.38 -10.24
C VAL A 81 -5.16 5.80 -9.79
N LEU A 82 -4.17 6.69 -9.70
CA LEU A 82 -4.39 8.06 -9.26
C LEU A 82 -5.09 8.90 -10.33
N VAL A 83 -6.02 9.77 -9.90
CA VAL A 83 -6.64 10.78 -10.76
C VAL A 83 -5.56 11.62 -11.46
N PRO A 84 -5.51 11.67 -12.80
CA PRO A 84 -4.46 12.39 -13.52
C PRO A 84 -4.41 13.88 -13.14
N GLY A 85 -3.26 14.34 -12.67
CA GLY A 85 -3.01 15.75 -12.32
C GLY A 85 -3.59 16.22 -10.98
N ALA A 86 -4.34 15.38 -10.26
CA ALA A 86 -4.95 15.75 -8.98
C ALA A 86 -4.78 14.70 -7.87
N GLY A 87 -4.40 13.47 -8.20
CA GLY A 87 -4.21 12.41 -7.21
C GLY A 87 -2.93 12.56 -6.40
N PHE A 88 -2.98 12.10 -5.15
CA PHE A 88 -1.86 12.14 -4.21
C PHE A 88 -1.43 10.74 -3.79
N VAL A 89 -0.13 10.58 -3.53
CA VAL A 89 0.43 9.38 -2.91
C VAL A 89 1.13 9.73 -1.61
N GLN A 90 0.83 8.99 -0.56
CA GLN A 90 1.56 9.01 0.70
C GLN A 90 2.29 7.67 0.88
N LEU A 91 3.61 7.70 0.82
CA LEU A 91 4.47 6.55 1.10
C LEU A 91 5.10 6.73 2.48
N THR A 92 4.81 5.81 3.40
CA THR A 92 5.40 5.81 4.74
C THR A 92 6.28 4.59 4.94
N GLU A 93 7.60 4.82 4.89
CA GLU A 93 8.59 3.79 5.10
C GLU A 93 9.46 4.09 6.32
N VAL A 94 10.21 3.08 6.76
CA VAL A 94 11.23 3.24 7.78
C VAL A 94 12.61 3.32 7.15
N MET A 95 13.45 4.17 7.70
CA MET A 95 14.87 4.16 7.40
C MET A 95 15.52 3.04 8.22
N THR A 96 15.88 1.95 7.55
CA THR A 96 16.55 0.82 8.19
C THR A 96 18.07 1.04 8.13
N PRO A 97 18.77 1.26 9.25
CA PRO A 97 20.19 1.57 9.24
C PRO A 97 21.01 0.45 8.61
N VAL A 98 21.84 0.76 7.61
CA VAL A 98 22.73 -0.22 6.97
C VAL A 98 24.02 -0.46 7.78
N SER A 99 24.38 0.47 8.66
CA SER A 99 25.53 0.35 9.56
C SER A 99 25.19 -0.51 10.78
N ASN A 100 26.15 -1.31 11.25
CA ASN A 100 26.02 -2.15 12.44
C ASN A 100 24.88 -3.20 12.38
N SER A 101 24.52 -3.66 11.17
CA SER A 101 23.47 -4.65 10.98
C SER A 101 23.89 -6.04 11.50
N GLY A 102 23.01 -6.69 12.28
CA GLY A 102 23.16 -8.10 12.67
C GLY A 102 23.02 -9.07 11.49
N SER A 103 23.33 -10.35 11.70
CA SER A 103 23.29 -11.38 10.66
C SER A 103 21.90 -11.54 10.01
N ALA A 104 20.83 -11.43 10.80
CA ALA A 104 19.45 -11.50 10.30
C ALA A 104 19.13 -10.34 9.35
N GLN A 105 19.52 -9.11 9.71
CA GLN A 105 19.28 -7.92 8.89
C GLN A 105 20.11 -7.96 7.60
N LYS A 106 21.36 -8.44 7.65
CA LYS A 106 22.17 -8.66 6.44
C LYS A 106 21.52 -9.66 5.49
N ARG A 107 21.03 -10.79 6.01
CA ARG A 107 20.29 -11.78 5.21
C ARG A 107 19.03 -11.16 4.62
N PHE A 108 18.31 -10.37 5.40
CA PHE A 108 17.10 -9.69 4.97
C PHE A 108 17.36 -8.72 3.80
N PHE A 109 18.36 -7.83 3.91
CA PHE A 109 18.73 -6.95 2.81
C PHE A 109 19.15 -7.69 1.55
N LYS A 110 19.87 -8.82 1.70
CA LYS A 110 20.22 -9.67 0.56
C LYS A 110 18.98 -10.23 -0.15
N LEU A 111 17.95 -10.63 0.58
CA LEU A 111 16.71 -11.14 0.00
C LEU A 111 15.93 -10.06 -0.74
N LEU A 112 15.92 -8.82 -0.24
CA LEU A 112 15.25 -7.71 -0.92
C LEU A 112 16.00 -7.17 -2.13
N SER A 113 17.31 -7.40 -2.20
CA SER A 113 18.16 -6.92 -3.31
C SER A 113 18.32 -7.95 -4.43
N ALA A 114 17.80 -9.17 -4.25
CA ALA A 114 17.87 -10.27 -5.21
C ALA A 114 16.67 -10.25 -6.16
#